data_AF-A0AAU9DNV0-F1
#
_entry.id   AF-A0AAU9DNV0-F1
#
_cell.length_a   1.000
_cell.length_b   1.000
_cell.length_c   1.000
_cell.angle_alpha   90.00
_cell.angle_beta   90.00
_cell.angle_gamma   90.00
#
_symmetry.space_group_name_H-M   'P 1'
#
loop_
_entity.id
_entity.type
_entity.pdbx_description
1 polymer ?
#
loop_
_entity_poly.entity_id
_entity_poly.type
_entity_poly.pdbx_seq_one_letter_code
_entity_poly.pdbx_strand_id
1 'polypeptide(L)'
;MKKGIKYLVLCSAFYFFVGYSNVFAQQQYDFEKVLTVVFPNSTEQQVAYIEFPREYIYGWIEVTLSAGYNYQLATGKLTKRFRLVSQPGGGSFFQRTEIPTAFGHLPEQWTIGDFDKDTYRIPIHHIVNTSNVLMIKVEGLLMHSHAVSSIMSNLSTSQPMADPTPPTERQYTSLMHGRVGIGTNTPSSILDLVGKSPVLEISDSQPVESGSGIVGGISFKKHYGLYEVARIQANRYNDYKSGELSFFVFNNSREVEAMKIFRDGKIGVATSTVGSHTLAVGGSIGARSIKVEASDWSDFVFEEGYDLPSLGEVEAHIKAKGHLEHIPSAEEVEKDGVDLGAMDAKLLRKIEELTLYAIEQEKKLVAQDSTISKLRVENATVRDNAEKVIRLEAEVKSLRRLVLEISERKGD
;
A
#
# COMPACT_ATOMS: atom_id res chain seq x y z
N MET A 1 36.11 -91.01 -53.14
CA MET A 1 35.80 -89.99 -54.16
C MET A 1 35.59 -88.64 -53.47
N LYS A 2 36.35 -87.63 -53.93
CA LYS A 2 36.17 -86.16 -53.87
C LYS A 2 35.66 -85.55 -52.53
N LYS A 3 36.50 -84.83 -51.76
CA LYS A 3 36.94 -83.42 -51.93
C LYS A 3 35.74 -82.43 -51.91
N GLY A 4 35.69 -81.35 -51.14
CA GLY A 4 36.71 -80.68 -50.34
C GLY A 4 36.19 -79.39 -49.68
N ILE A 5 37.05 -78.86 -48.83
CA ILE A 5 36.99 -77.63 -48.03
C ILE A 5 37.38 -76.40 -48.90
N LYS A 6 36.94 -75.18 -48.49
CA LYS A 6 37.63 -73.84 -48.50
C LYS A 6 36.71 -72.72 -49.03
N TYR A 7 36.27 -71.77 -48.19
CA TYR A 7 36.90 -70.53 -47.69
C TYR A 7 36.94 -69.35 -48.70
N LEU A 8 36.25 -68.27 -48.29
CA LEU A 8 36.63 -66.84 -48.35
C LEU A 8 36.66 -66.09 -49.69
N VAL A 9 35.77 -65.09 -49.86
CA VAL A 9 36.10 -63.74 -50.36
C VAL A 9 35.21 -62.69 -49.66
N LEU A 10 35.86 -61.80 -48.92
CA LEU A 10 35.37 -60.48 -48.49
C LEU A 10 35.56 -59.49 -49.65
N CYS A 11 34.56 -58.67 -49.98
CA CYS A 11 34.72 -57.21 -50.19
C CYS A 11 33.42 -56.49 -50.62
N SER A 12 33.03 -55.52 -49.78
CA SER A 12 32.53 -54.16 -50.09
C SER A 12 31.28 -53.92 -50.95
N ALA A 13 30.19 -53.47 -50.30
CA ALA A 13 29.39 -52.27 -50.64
C ALA A 13 28.29 -52.10 -49.55
N PHE A 14 28.56 -51.35 -48.48
CA PHE A 14 28.09 -49.97 -48.26
C PHE A 14 26.57 -49.72 -48.51
N TYR A 15 25.87 -49.48 -47.40
CA TYR A 15 24.64 -48.68 -47.21
C TYR A 15 23.29 -49.24 -47.70
N PHE A 16 22.45 -49.68 -46.76
CA PHE A 16 21.29 -48.89 -46.37
C PHE A 16 20.81 -49.29 -44.95
N PHE A 17 20.88 -48.32 -44.06
CA PHE A 17 20.48 -48.39 -42.66
C PHE A 17 18.95 -48.24 -42.60
N VAL A 18 18.20 -49.34 -42.56
CA VAL A 18 16.79 -49.27 -42.13
C VAL A 18 16.80 -49.48 -40.62
N GLY A 19 17.03 -48.37 -39.91
CA GLY A 19 16.80 -48.33 -38.47
C GLY A 19 15.33 -48.55 -38.20
N TYR A 20 14.97 -49.76 -37.75
CA TYR A 20 13.80 -49.94 -36.91
C TYR A 20 14.04 -49.16 -35.63
N SER A 21 13.62 -47.90 -35.62
CA SER A 21 13.32 -47.24 -34.35
C SER A 21 12.12 -47.97 -33.79
N ASN A 22 12.34 -48.83 -32.80
CA ASN A 22 11.27 -49.16 -31.86
C ASN A 22 10.89 -47.84 -31.20
N VAL A 23 9.91 -47.16 -31.77
CA VAL A 23 9.14 -46.16 -31.03
C VAL A 23 8.52 -46.97 -29.89
N PHE A 24 9.07 -46.83 -28.68
CA PHE A 24 8.38 -47.29 -27.48
C PHE A 24 7.10 -46.45 -27.39
N ALA A 25 6.04 -46.90 -28.03
CA ALA A 25 4.69 -46.54 -27.63
C ALA A 25 4.55 -47.07 -26.21
N GLN A 26 4.81 -46.22 -25.22
CA GLN A 26 4.58 -46.57 -23.82
C GLN A 26 3.07 -46.71 -23.69
N GLN A 27 2.59 -47.96 -23.65
CA GLN A 27 1.17 -48.27 -23.53
C GLN A 27 0.65 -47.60 -22.25
N GLN A 28 -0.30 -46.67 -22.43
CA GLN A 28 -0.98 -46.01 -21.33
C GLN A 28 -2.00 -46.99 -20.75
N TYR A 29 -1.92 -47.25 -19.44
CA TYR A 29 -2.84 -48.14 -18.74
C TYR A 29 -3.77 -47.29 -17.88
N ASP A 30 -4.90 -46.92 -18.44
CA ASP A 30 -5.97 -46.23 -17.73
C ASP A 30 -6.97 -47.22 -17.13
N PHE A 31 -7.70 -46.77 -16.12
CA PHE A 31 -8.83 -47.49 -15.57
C PHE A 31 -9.91 -46.53 -15.12
N GLU A 32 -11.15 -46.98 -15.18
CA GLU A 32 -12.31 -46.30 -14.58
C GLU A 32 -13.21 -47.37 -13.95
N LYS A 33 -13.59 -47.16 -12.70
CA LYS A 33 -14.55 -48.02 -12.00
C LYS A 33 -15.47 -47.18 -11.15
N VAL A 34 -16.77 -47.48 -11.23
CA VAL A 34 -17.79 -46.88 -10.38
C VAL A 34 -18.18 -47.88 -9.30
N LEU A 35 -18.17 -47.41 -8.06
CA LEU A 35 -18.56 -48.12 -6.86
C LEU A 35 -19.73 -47.38 -6.20
N THR A 36 -20.42 -48.04 -5.30
CA THR A 36 -21.52 -47.43 -4.55
C THR A 36 -21.43 -47.88 -3.11
N VAL A 37 -21.59 -46.93 -2.19
CA VAL A 37 -21.69 -47.21 -0.76
C VAL A 37 -22.94 -46.55 -0.19
N VAL A 38 -23.58 -47.20 0.77
CA VAL A 38 -24.82 -46.72 1.40
C VAL A 38 -24.55 -46.40 2.85
N PHE A 39 -24.65 -45.11 3.21
CA PHE A 39 -24.56 -44.65 4.59
C PHE A 39 -25.97 -44.67 5.23
N PRO A 40 -26.19 -45.44 6.32
CA PRO A 40 -27.49 -45.53 6.98
C PRO A 40 -27.89 -44.21 7.65
N ASN A 41 -29.20 -44.01 7.81
CA ASN A 41 -29.74 -42.81 8.47
C ASN A 41 -29.40 -42.79 9.97
N SER A 42 -29.36 -41.59 10.55
CA SER A 42 -29.28 -41.37 12.01
C SER A 42 -28.05 -42.00 12.68
N THR A 43 -27.01 -42.29 11.90
CA THR A 43 -25.72 -42.75 12.40
C THR A 43 -24.69 -41.68 12.10
N GLU A 44 -24.18 -41.04 13.15
CA GLU A 44 -23.18 -39.98 13.05
C GLU A 44 -21.78 -40.54 12.75
N GLN A 45 -20.96 -39.74 12.06
CA GLN A 45 -19.51 -39.94 11.95
C GLN A 45 -19.13 -41.34 11.45
N GLN A 46 -19.48 -41.62 10.20
CA GLN A 46 -19.20 -42.92 9.60
C GLN A 46 -18.04 -42.83 8.61
N VAL A 47 -17.31 -43.93 8.46
CA VAL A 47 -16.26 -44.06 7.44
C VAL A 47 -16.49 -45.32 6.63
N ALA A 48 -16.38 -45.20 5.31
CA ALA A 48 -16.24 -46.32 4.39
C ALA A 48 -14.87 -46.25 3.73
N TYR A 49 -14.30 -47.40 3.36
CA TYR A 49 -12.98 -47.44 2.73
C TYR A 49 -13.10 -47.86 1.27
N ILE A 50 -12.44 -47.13 0.36
CA ILE A 50 -12.10 -47.67 -0.95
C ILE A 50 -10.92 -48.61 -0.75
N GLU A 51 -11.12 -49.90 -1.00
CA GLU A 51 -10.11 -50.94 -0.80
C GLU A 51 -9.40 -51.24 -2.12
N PHE A 52 -8.12 -50.87 -2.18
CA PHE A 52 -7.26 -51.19 -3.31
C PHE A 52 -6.61 -52.57 -3.11
N PRO A 53 -6.40 -53.35 -4.17
CA PRO A 53 -5.53 -54.51 -4.09
C PRO A 53 -4.09 -54.07 -3.79
N ARG A 54 -3.31 -54.95 -3.15
CA ARG A 54 -1.91 -54.71 -2.82
C ARG A 54 -1.03 -54.80 -4.07
N GLU A 55 -1.00 -53.72 -4.84
CA GLU A 55 -0.31 -53.63 -6.13
C GLU A 55 0.63 -52.42 -6.22
N TYR A 56 1.45 -52.38 -7.28
CA TYR A 56 2.25 -51.20 -7.62
C TYR A 56 1.36 -50.09 -8.18
N ILE A 57 1.22 -48.98 -7.46
CA ILE A 57 0.42 -47.82 -7.89
C ILE A 57 1.33 -46.66 -8.21
N TYR A 58 1.70 -46.55 -9.49
CA TYR A 58 2.66 -45.58 -9.99
C TYR A 58 1.98 -44.72 -11.04
N GLY A 59 1.67 -43.47 -10.71
CA GLY A 59 0.98 -42.55 -11.61
C GLY A 59 0.05 -41.62 -10.86
N TRP A 60 -1.16 -41.45 -11.39
CA TRP A 60 -2.20 -40.68 -10.71
C TRP A 60 -3.51 -41.45 -10.64
N ILE A 61 -4.28 -41.14 -9.60
CA ILE A 61 -5.64 -41.64 -9.37
C ILE A 61 -6.52 -40.43 -9.04
N GLU A 62 -7.76 -40.43 -9.51
CA GLU A 62 -8.81 -39.52 -9.08
C GLU A 62 -9.97 -40.29 -8.45
N VAL A 63 -10.40 -39.83 -7.28
CA VAL A 63 -11.62 -40.29 -6.62
C VAL A 63 -12.63 -39.16 -6.74
N THR A 64 -13.72 -39.42 -7.45
CA THR A 64 -14.84 -38.50 -7.62
C THR A 64 -16.07 -39.06 -6.93
N LEU A 65 -16.63 -38.26 -6.03
CA LEU A 65 -17.88 -38.53 -5.35
C LEU A 65 -19.02 -37.76 -6.02
N SER A 66 -20.18 -38.40 -6.07
CA SER A 66 -21.46 -37.78 -6.40
C SER A 66 -22.55 -38.48 -5.59
N ALA A 67 -23.56 -37.72 -5.19
CA ALA A 67 -24.72 -38.24 -4.47
C ALA A 67 -26.00 -37.58 -4.97
N GLY A 68 -27.12 -38.20 -4.63
CA GLY A 68 -28.46 -37.75 -5.01
C GLY A 68 -29.21 -37.09 -3.87
N TYR A 69 -30.53 -37.30 -3.85
CA TYR A 69 -31.41 -36.90 -2.76
C TYR A 69 -31.86 -38.15 -2.00
N ASN A 70 -31.61 -38.20 -0.69
CA ASN A 70 -32.16 -39.23 0.21
C ASN A 70 -32.28 -38.61 1.61
N TYR A 71 -33.47 -38.16 2.00
CA TYR A 71 -33.76 -37.40 3.24
C TYR A 71 -33.10 -36.01 3.39
N GLN A 72 -32.02 -35.71 2.65
CA GLN A 72 -31.45 -34.37 2.47
C GLN A 72 -30.85 -34.23 1.05
N LEU A 73 -30.74 -32.99 0.57
CA LEU A 73 -30.07 -32.67 -0.69
C LEU A 73 -28.54 -32.88 -0.55
N ALA A 74 -27.97 -33.78 -1.35
CA ALA A 74 -26.53 -34.02 -1.43
C ALA A 74 -25.99 -33.92 -2.86
N THR A 75 -26.76 -33.31 -3.76
CA THR A 75 -26.35 -33.10 -5.14
C THR A 75 -25.10 -32.21 -5.18
N GLY A 76 -24.10 -32.64 -5.92
CA GLY A 76 -22.83 -31.95 -6.03
C GLY A 76 -21.74 -32.89 -6.55
N LYS A 77 -20.50 -32.41 -6.50
CA LYS A 77 -19.33 -33.19 -6.88
C LYS A 77 -18.16 -32.84 -5.97
N LEU A 78 -17.47 -33.87 -5.50
CA LEU A 78 -16.21 -33.74 -4.76
C LEU A 78 -15.18 -34.66 -5.43
N THR A 79 -14.11 -34.10 -5.95
CA THR A 79 -13.03 -34.85 -6.58
C THR A 79 -11.74 -34.61 -5.81
N LYS A 80 -11.05 -35.70 -5.46
CA LYS A 80 -9.68 -35.66 -4.94
C LYS A 80 -8.76 -36.39 -5.91
N ARG A 81 -7.68 -35.72 -6.32
CA ARG A 81 -6.64 -36.27 -7.18
C ARG A 81 -5.42 -36.61 -6.36
N PHE A 82 -4.82 -37.75 -6.65
CA PHE A 82 -3.64 -38.30 -6.01
C PHE A 82 -2.56 -38.46 -7.06
N ARG A 83 -1.42 -37.80 -6.88
CA ARG A 83 -0.15 -38.21 -7.50
C ARG A 83 0.49 -39.21 -6.56
N LEU A 84 0.56 -40.47 -6.99
CA LEU A 84 0.85 -41.59 -6.10
C LEU A 84 1.98 -42.47 -6.66
N VAL A 85 2.91 -42.81 -5.77
CA VAL A 85 3.86 -43.91 -5.91
C VAL A 85 3.67 -44.77 -4.67
N SER A 86 3.26 -46.03 -4.85
CA SER A 86 3.09 -46.99 -3.75
C SER A 86 3.57 -48.37 -4.19
N GLN A 87 4.38 -49.01 -3.35
CA GLN A 87 4.92 -50.36 -3.55
C GLN A 87 4.45 -51.33 -2.45
N PRO A 88 3.98 -52.54 -2.81
CA PRO A 88 3.63 -53.56 -1.82
C PRO A 88 4.81 -53.96 -0.94
N GLY A 89 4.54 -54.26 0.34
CA GLY A 89 5.55 -54.80 1.25
C GLY A 89 6.48 -53.76 1.88
N GLY A 90 6.08 -52.50 1.97
CA GLY A 90 6.84 -51.44 2.66
C GLY A 90 7.91 -50.77 1.79
N GLY A 91 7.76 -50.83 0.46
CA GLY A 91 8.64 -50.14 -0.47
C GLY A 91 8.39 -48.62 -0.54
N SER A 92 8.81 -48.00 -1.64
CA SER A 92 8.71 -46.56 -1.88
C SER A 92 7.26 -46.08 -1.81
N PHE A 93 7.04 -45.04 -1.01
CA PHE A 93 5.76 -44.36 -0.91
C PHE A 93 5.93 -42.85 -1.10
N PHE A 94 5.12 -42.28 -1.98
CA PHE A 94 5.00 -40.85 -2.17
C PHE A 94 3.56 -40.54 -2.57
N GLN A 95 2.93 -39.61 -1.85
CA GLN A 95 1.67 -39.03 -2.28
C GLN A 95 1.72 -37.50 -2.26
N ARG A 96 1.06 -36.89 -3.24
CA ARG A 96 0.59 -35.50 -3.17
C ARG A 96 -0.85 -35.47 -3.66
N THR A 97 -1.69 -34.71 -2.97
CA THR A 97 -3.12 -34.67 -3.28
C THR A 97 -3.60 -33.25 -3.54
N GLU A 98 -4.66 -33.11 -4.32
CA GLU A 98 -5.40 -31.87 -4.51
C GLU A 98 -6.90 -32.15 -4.60
N ILE A 99 -7.73 -31.10 -4.45
CA ILE A 99 -9.19 -31.15 -4.62
C ILE A 99 -9.54 -30.30 -5.85
N PRO A 100 -9.54 -30.87 -7.07
CA PRO A 100 -9.79 -30.11 -8.30
C PRO A 100 -11.23 -29.62 -8.43
N THR A 101 -12.17 -30.23 -7.71
CA THR A 101 -13.59 -29.88 -7.78
C THR A 101 -14.25 -30.15 -6.45
N ALA A 102 -14.91 -29.14 -5.89
CA ALA A 102 -15.79 -29.23 -4.74
C ALA A 102 -16.94 -28.24 -4.94
N PHE A 103 -18.14 -28.72 -5.30
CA PHE A 103 -19.32 -27.85 -5.44
C PHE A 103 -20.62 -28.58 -5.11
N GLY A 104 -21.67 -27.81 -4.83
CA GLY A 104 -22.94 -28.32 -4.33
C GLY A 104 -22.86 -28.70 -2.85
N HIS A 105 -23.79 -29.53 -2.40
CA HIS A 105 -23.92 -29.91 -0.99
C HIS A 105 -23.01 -31.07 -0.57
N LEU A 106 -22.32 -31.70 -1.52
CA LEU A 106 -21.51 -32.89 -1.29
C LEU A 106 -20.28 -32.62 -0.37
N PRO A 107 -19.47 -31.56 -0.58
CA PRO A 107 -18.30 -31.29 0.26
C PRO A 107 -18.65 -30.87 1.70
N GLU A 108 -19.91 -30.54 1.97
CA GLU A 108 -20.41 -30.23 3.32
C GLU A 108 -20.67 -31.50 4.14
N GLN A 109 -20.76 -32.66 3.48
CA GLN A 109 -21.23 -33.92 4.05
C GLN A 109 -20.20 -35.06 3.95
N TRP A 110 -19.31 -35.03 2.96
CA TRP A 110 -18.25 -36.03 2.79
C TRP A 110 -16.86 -35.44 2.67
N THR A 111 -15.87 -36.23 3.08
CA THR A 111 -14.44 -35.93 2.97
C THR A 111 -13.70 -37.17 2.44
N ILE A 112 -12.80 -36.98 1.46
CA ILE A 112 -11.96 -38.05 0.92
C ILE A 112 -10.59 -37.97 1.61
N GLY A 113 -10.23 -39.00 2.39
CA GLY A 113 -8.94 -39.07 3.07
C GLY A 113 -7.76 -39.33 2.14
N ASP A 114 -6.59 -39.52 2.73
CA ASP A 114 -5.36 -39.85 2.01
C ASP A 114 -5.25 -41.36 1.75
N PHE A 115 -4.39 -41.75 0.80
CA PHE A 115 -4.11 -43.15 0.56
C PHE A 115 -3.20 -43.69 1.67
N ASP A 116 -3.68 -44.69 2.40
CA ASP A 116 -2.91 -45.40 3.41
C ASP A 116 -2.10 -46.51 2.75
N LYS A 117 -0.76 -46.37 2.78
CA LYS A 117 0.19 -47.32 2.20
C LYS A 117 0.22 -48.68 2.90
N ASP A 118 -0.18 -48.76 4.17
CA ASP A 118 -0.06 -49.97 4.96
C ASP A 118 -1.34 -50.82 4.82
N THR A 119 -2.49 -50.14 4.77
CA THR A 119 -3.79 -50.80 4.60
C THR A 119 -4.29 -50.85 3.15
N TYR A 120 -3.68 -50.08 2.23
CA TYR A 120 -4.12 -49.94 0.83
C TYR A 120 -5.56 -49.42 0.71
N ARG A 121 -5.90 -48.45 1.55
CA ARG A 121 -7.25 -47.90 1.64
C ARG A 121 -7.26 -46.39 1.49
N ILE A 122 -8.33 -45.87 0.88
CA ILE A 122 -8.68 -44.44 0.94
C ILE A 122 -9.96 -44.35 1.76
N PRO A 123 -9.96 -43.71 2.94
CA PRO A 123 -11.17 -43.53 3.71
C PRO A 123 -12.06 -42.44 3.08
N ILE A 124 -13.36 -42.68 3.10
CA ILE A 124 -14.42 -41.75 2.75
C ILE A 124 -15.20 -41.51 4.03
N HIS A 125 -15.02 -40.34 4.61
CA HIS A 125 -15.68 -39.93 5.84
C HIS A 125 -17.01 -39.28 5.50
N HIS A 126 -18.06 -39.72 6.16
CA HIS A 126 -19.36 -39.09 6.18
C HIS A 126 -19.51 -38.34 7.50
N ILE A 127 -19.46 -37.01 7.43
CA ILE A 127 -19.28 -36.11 8.58
C ILE A 127 -20.60 -35.56 9.13
N VAL A 128 -21.73 -35.97 8.56
CA VAL A 128 -23.08 -35.64 9.04
C VAL A 128 -23.88 -36.92 9.32
N ASN A 129 -25.12 -36.80 9.79
CA ASN A 129 -25.94 -37.90 10.30
C ASN A 129 -27.10 -38.34 9.39
N THR A 130 -27.06 -37.94 8.13
CA THR A 130 -28.14 -38.18 7.16
C THR A 130 -27.88 -39.40 6.29
N SER A 131 -28.94 -40.11 5.89
CA SER A 131 -28.74 -41.25 4.98
C SER A 131 -28.35 -40.78 3.58
N ASN A 132 -27.37 -41.42 2.96
CA ASN A 132 -27.13 -41.19 1.54
C ASN A 132 -26.53 -42.40 0.81
N VAL A 133 -26.84 -42.46 -0.48
CA VAL A 133 -26.18 -43.37 -1.41
C VAL A 133 -25.11 -42.57 -2.12
N LEU A 134 -23.86 -42.95 -1.91
CA LEU A 134 -22.71 -42.28 -2.48
C LEU A 134 -22.17 -43.08 -3.66
N MET A 135 -22.17 -42.46 -4.83
CA MET A 135 -21.48 -42.99 -6.00
C MET A 135 -20.03 -42.54 -5.98
N ILE A 136 -19.12 -43.49 -6.16
CA ILE A 136 -17.68 -43.26 -6.11
C ILE A 136 -17.12 -43.70 -7.45
N LYS A 137 -16.72 -42.74 -8.28
CA LYS A 137 -15.93 -43.02 -9.48
C LYS A 137 -14.44 -42.96 -9.10
N VAL A 138 -13.73 -44.04 -9.35
CA VAL A 138 -12.27 -44.10 -9.24
C VAL A 138 -11.70 -44.28 -10.64
N GLU A 139 -10.86 -43.35 -11.05
CA GLU A 139 -10.15 -43.42 -12.33
C GLU A 139 -8.67 -43.15 -12.13
N GLY A 140 -7.84 -43.56 -13.08
CA GLY A 140 -6.41 -43.31 -12.98
C GLY A 140 -5.65 -43.72 -14.23
N LEU A 141 -4.41 -43.24 -14.30
CA LEU A 141 -3.45 -43.62 -15.33
C LEU A 141 -2.18 -44.11 -14.65
N LEU A 142 -1.88 -45.39 -14.84
CA LEU A 142 -0.81 -46.08 -14.15
C LEU A 142 0.27 -46.58 -15.12
N MET A 143 1.49 -46.76 -14.59
CA MET A 143 2.64 -47.24 -15.38
C MET A 143 2.61 -48.74 -15.70
N HIS A 144 1.84 -49.54 -14.96
CA HIS A 144 1.90 -51.00 -15.03
C HIS A 144 0.54 -51.62 -15.36
N SER A 145 0.48 -52.46 -16.41
CA SER A 145 -0.75 -53.15 -16.85
C SER A 145 -1.36 -54.07 -15.81
N HIS A 146 -0.52 -54.85 -15.12
CA HIS A 146 -0.98 -55.81 -14.10
C HIS A 146 -1.66 -55.10 -12.93
N ALA A 147 -1.17 -53.92 -12.55
CA ALA A 147 -1.79 -53.10 -11.51
C ALA A 147 -3.18 -52.65 -11.93
N VAL A 148 -3.36 -52.19 -13.17
CA VAL A 148 -4.68 -51.83 -13.73
C VAL A 148 -5.63 -53.03 -13.75
N SER A 149 -5.19 -54.18 -14.26
CA SER A 149 -6.03 -55.38 -14.29
C SER A 149 -6.45 -55.82 -12.88
N SER A 150 -5.51 -55.83 -11.94
CA SER A 150 -5.76 -56.19 -10.54
C SER A 150 -6.72 -55.20 -9.86
N ILE A 151 -6.55 -53.89 -10.07
CA ILE A 151 -7.46 -52.85 -9.57
C ILE A 151 -8.86 -53.03 -10.17
N MET A 152 -8.99 -53.23 -11.48
CA MET A 152 -10.29 -53.42 -12.11
C MET A 152 -11.05 -54.62 -11.54
N SER A 153 -10.36 -55.73 -11.28
CA SER A 153 -10.98 -56.93 -10.69
C SER A 153 -11.28 -56.78 -9.20
N ASN A 154 -10.39 -56.16 -8.42
CA ASN A 154 -10.40 -56.28 -6.95
C ASN A 154 -10.76 -54.98 -6.19
N LEU A 155 -10.81 -53.83 -6.86
CA LEU A 155 -11.19 -52.57 -6.22
C LEU A 155 -12.64 -52.66 -5.72
N SER A 156 -12.85 -52.37 -4.44
CA SER A 156 -14.14 -52.50 -3.77
C SER A 156 -14.32 -51.42 -2.69
N THR A 157 -15.49 -51.40 -2.06
CA THR A 157 -15.78 -50.53 -0.91
C THR A 157 -16.15 -51.36 0.30
N SER A 158 -15.67 -50.97 1.48
CA SER A 158 -16.14 -51.54 2.73
C SER A 158 -17.58 -51.12 3.04
N GLN A 159 -18.24 -51.86 3.94
CA GLN A 159 -19.42 -51.32 4.61
C GLN A 159 -19.02 -50.13 5.51
N PRO A 160 -19.88 -49.10 5.66
CA PRO A 160 -19.62 -48.02 6.61
C PRO A 160 -19.51 -48.54 8.04
N MET A 161 -18.57 -47.99 8.80
CA MET A 161 -18.39 -48.26 10.22
C MET A 161 -18.26 -46.96 11.01
N ALA A 162 -18.40 -47.03 12.33
CA ALA A 162 -18.20 -45.86 13.20
C ALA A 162 -16.76 -45.36 13.08
N ASP A 163 -16.60 -44.05 12.88
CA ASP A 163 -15.31 -43.39 12.82
C ASP A 163 -14.97 -42.82 14.22
N PRO A 164 -13.98 -43.37 14.94
CA PRO A 164 -13.63 -42.87 16.27
C PRO A 164 -12.92 -41.51 16.23
N THR A 165 -12.47 -41.07 15.05
CA THR A 165 -11.67 -39.84 14.85
C THR A 165 -12.03 -39.18 13.52
N PRO A 166 -13.28 -38.67 13.36
CA PRO A 166 -13.68 -38.04 12.11
C PRO A 166 -12.82 -36.80 11.83
N PRO A 167 -12.44 -36.56 10.56
CA PRO A 167 -11.79 -35.32 10.19
C PRO A 167 -12.74 -34.14 10.46
N THR A 168 -12.23 -33.12 11.15
CA THR A 168 -12.97 -31.87 11.40
C THR A 168 -12.82 -30.87 10.24
N GLU A 169 -11.92 -31.16 9.29
CA GLU A 169 -11.60 -30.27 8.18
C GLU A 169 -12.54 -30.50 6.99
N ARG A 170 -13.24 -29.44 6.57
CA ARG A 170 -14.03 -29.45 5.33
C ARG A 170 -13.10 -29.33 4.12
N GLN A 171 -13.37 -30.10 3.06
CA GLN A 171 -12.58 -30.06 1.83
C GLN A 171 -13.13 -29.00 0.87
N TYR A 172 -12.32 -27.95 0.65
CA TYR A 172 -12.59 -26.90 -0.32
C TYR A 172 -11.71 -27.07 -1.56
N THR A 173 -12.07 -26.40 -2.65
CA THR A 173 -11.26 -26.38 -3.88
C THR A 173 -9.85 -25.87 -3.57
N SER A 174 -8.86 -26.75 -3.71
CA SER A 174 -7.44 -26.42 -3.54
C SER A 174 -6.84 -26.17 -4.91
N LEU A 175 -6.65 -24.90 -5.26
CA LEU A 175 -6.01 -24.49 -6.51
C LEU A 175 -4.49 -24.46 -6.29
N MET A 176 -3.81 -25.60 -6.34
CA MET A 176 -2.34 -25.66 -6.38
C MET A 176 -1.78 -25.21 -7.74
N HIS A 177 -2.26 -24.10 -8.30
CA HIS A 177 -1.61 -23.39 -9.40
C HIS A 177 -0.93 -22.14 -8.83
N GLY A 178 0.13 -21.67 -9.49
CA GLY A 178 0.81 -20.41 -9.11
C GLY A 178 -0.06 -19.16 -9.18
N ARG A 179 -1.36 -19.29 -9.50
CA ARG A 179 -2.37 -18.23 -9.58
C ARG A 179 -3.77 -18.76 -9.24
N VAL A 180 -4.56 -17.96 -8.55
CA VAL A 180 -5.94 -18.19 -8.12
C VAL A 180 -6.82 -17.11 -8.75
N GLY A 181 -7.79 -17.51 -9.58
CA GLY A 181 -8.80 -16.61 -10.15
C GLY A 181 -10.15 -16.84 -9.47
N ILE A 182 -10.77 -15.77 -8.99
CA ILE A 182 -12.15 -15.77 -8.46
C ILE A 182 -12.99 -14.91 -9.40
N GLY A 183 -13.90 -15.54 -10.13
CA GLY A 183 -14.71 -14.89 -11.19
C GLY A 183 -13.96 -14.65 -12.51
N THR A 184 -12.76 -15.21 -12.66
CA THR A 184 -12.00 -15.26 -13.93
C THR A 184 -11.29 -16.62 -14.08
N ASN A 185 -11.24 -17.14 -15.30
CA ASN A 185 -10.53 -18.37 -15.65
C ASN A 185 -9.10 -18.11 -16.17
N THR A 186 -8.71 -16.85 -16.31
CA THR A 186 -7.39 -16.43 -16.83
C THR A 186 -6.75 -15.40 -15.89
N PRO A 187 -6.37 -15.78 -14.65
CA PRO A 187 -5.82 -14.84 -13.69
C PRO A 187 -4.50 -14.22 -14.18
N SER A 188 -4.46 -12.89 -14.23
CA SER A 188 -3.29 -12.10 -14.65
C SER A 188 -2.25 -11.95 -13.53
N SER A 189 -2.68 -12.09 -12.27
CA SER A 189 -1.90 -12.04 -11.03
C SER A 189 -2.00 -13.36 -10.24
N ILE A 190 -1.29 -13.48 -9.11
CA ILE A 190 -1.39 -14.65 -8.23
C ILE A 190 -2.78 -14.77 -7.59
N LEU A 191 -3.44 -13.66 -7.29
CA LEU A 191 -4.84 -13.61 -6.88
C LEU A 191 -5.55 -12.57 -7.74
N ASP A 192 -6.52 -13.00 -8.56
CA ASP A 192 -7.28 -12.15 -9.47
C ASP A 192 -8.78 -12.25 -9.15
N LEU A 193 -9.38 -11.15 -8.71
CA LEU A 193 -10.79 -11.05 -8.29
C LEU A 193 -11.56 -10.26 -9.37
N VAL A 194 -12.37 -10.94 -10.17
CA VAL A 194 -13.08 -10.35 -11.31
C VAL A 194 -14.59 -10.54 -11.14
N GLY A 195 -15.36 -9.47 -11.31
CA GLY A 195 -16.81 -9.50 -11.19
C GLY A 195 -17.40 -8.08 -11.13
N LYS A 196 -18.71 -7.97 -10.90
CA LYS A 196 -19.35 -6.68 -10.59
C LYS A 196 -19.08 -6.34 -9.13
N SER A 197 -18.31 -5.29 -8.87
CA SER A 197 -17.91 -4.85 -7.52
C SER A 197 -17.15 -5.93 -6.72
N PRO A 198 -16.00 -6.42 -7.20
CA PRO A 198 -15.21 -7.39 -6.45
C PRO A 198 -14.68 -6.76 -5.15
N VAL A 199 -14.88 -7.44 -4.03
CA VAL A 199 -14.42 -7.01 -2.70
C VAL A 199 -13.52 -8.09 -2.12
N LEU A 200 -12.36 -7.70 -1.61
CA LEU A 200 -11.55 -8.53 -0.73
C LEU A 200 -11.93 -8.20 0.72
N GLU A 201 -12.69 -9.09 1.36
CA GLU A 201 -13.08 -8.94 2.76
C GLU A 201 -12.10 -9.71 3.66
N ILE A 202 -11.60 -9.04 4.69
CA ILE A 202 -10.78 -9.62 5.76
C ILE A 202 -11.52 -9.34 7.06
N SER A 203 -12.09 -10.37 7.67
CA SER A 203 -12.85 -10.27 8.91
C SER A 203 -12.27 -11.17 9.98
N ASP A 204 -12.15 -10.64 11.19
CA ASP A 204 -11.87 -11.45 12.37
C ASP A 204 -13.13 -12.22 12.76
N SER A 205 -12.99 -13.55 12.91
CA SER A 205 -14.08 -14.47 13.24
C SER A 205 -14.21 -14.73 14.74
N GLN A 206 -13.26 -14.23 15.54
CA GLN A 206 -13.33 -14.38 16.99
C GLN A 206 -14.51 -13.58 17.56
N PRO A 207 -15.35 -14.18 18.42
CA PRO A 207 -16.34 -13.44 19.18
C PRO A 207 -15.60 -12.60 20.22
N VAL A 208 -15.17 -11.40 19.84
CA VAL A 208 -14.38 -10.57 20.76
C VAL A 208 -15.30 -10.04 21.86
N GLU A 209 -15.27 -10.69 23.01
CA GLU A 209 -15.62 -10.12 24.30
C GLU A 209 -14.66 -8.94 24.55
N SER A 210 -15.18 -7.71 24.52
CA SER A 210 -14.57 -6.51 25.12
C SER A 210 -13.05 -6.34 24.92
N GLY A 211 -12.62 -5.69 23.83
CA GLY A 211 -11.21 -5.33 23.66
C GLY A 211 -10.90 -4.57 22.38
N SER A 212 -9.87 -3.71 22.45
CA SER A 212 -9.21 -3.12 21.30
C SER A 212 -8.16 -4.10 20.76
N GLY A 213 -8.09 -4.25 19.43
CA GLY A 213 -7.21 -5.21 18.81
C GLY A 213 -7.20 -5.14 17.28
N ILE A 214 -6.25 -5.86 16.68
CA ILE A 214 -6.11 -5.99 15.23
C ILE A 214 -7.26 -6.87 14.71
N VAL A 215 -8.03 -6.38 13.75
CA VAL A 215 -9.16 -7.12 13.15
C VAL A 215 -8.86 -7.66 11.75
N GLY A 216 -7.79 -7.17 11.13
CA GLY A 216 -7.38 -7.61 9.81
C GLY A 216 -6.23 -6.79 9.28
N GLY A 217 -5.47 -7.35 8.34
CA GLY A 217 -4.37 -6.63 7.72
C GLY A 217 -3.77 -7.35 6.52
N ILE A 218 -3.02 -6.59 5.74
CA ILE A 218 -2.23 -7.04 4.59
C ILE A 218 -0.76 -6.90 4.97
N SER A 219 -0.06 -8.03 5.04
CA SER A 219 1.37 -8.11 5.37
C SER A 219 2.20 -8.32 4.12
N PHE A 220 3.23 -7.50 3.94
CA PHE A 220 4.21 -7.63 2.87
C PHE A 220 5.49 -8.22 3.45
N LYS A 221 5.90 -9.40 2.95
CA LYS A 221 7.03 -10.16 3.49
C LYS A 221 8.09 -10.45 2.42
N LYS A 222 9.36 -10.52 2.83
CA LYS A 222 10.45 -10.99 1.96
C LYS A 222 10.44 -12.53 1.87
N HIS A 223 10.76 -13.05 0.69
CA HIS A 223 10.73 -14.48 0.36
C HIS A 223 11.57 -15.36 1.31
N TYR A 224 12.80 -14.95 1.63
CA TYR A 224 13.70 -15.72 2.50
C TYR A 224 13.58 -15.26 3.95
N GLY A 225 13.16 -16.17 4.84
CA GLY A 225 13.04 -15.94 6.29
C GLY A 225 11.70 -15.38 6.77
N LEU A 226 10.74 -15.13 5.85
CA LEU A 226 9.38 -14.64 6.15
C LEU A 226 9.33 -13.34 6.99
N TYR A 227 10.37 -12.51 6.86
CA TYR A 227 10.43 -11.22 7.53
C TYR A 227 9.41 -10.24 6.92
N GLU A 228 8.57 -9.66 7.77
CA GLU A 228 7.68 -8.57 7.39
C GLU A 228 8.48 -7.30 7.10
N VAL A 229 8.21 -6.68 5.96
CA VAL A 229 8.85 -5.42 5.53
C VAL A 229 7.90 -4.24 5.65
N ALA A 230 6.60 -4.48 5.52
CA ALA A 230 5.55 -3.50 5.71
C ALA A 230 4.21 -4.19 6.00
N ARG A 231 3.28 -3.47 6.62
CA ARG A 231 1.92 -3.95 6.91
C ARG A 231 0.92 -2.81 6.83
N ILE A 232 -0.26 -3.10 6.29
CA ILE A 232 -1.46 -2.27 6.45
C ILE A 232 -2.37 -3.04 7.40
N GLN A 233 -2.80 -2.45 8.51
CA GLN A 233 -3.68 -3.11 9.47
C GLN A 233 -4.83 -2.22 9.91
N ALA A 234 -5.99 -2.84 10.10
CA ALA A 234 -7.13 -2.25 10.76
C ALA A 234 -7.13 -2.65 12.23
N ASN A 235 -7.21 -1.66 13.11
CA ASN A 235 -7.43 -1.88 14.54
C ASN A 235 -8.84 -1.45 14.91
N ARG A 236 -9.51 -2.24 15.73
CA ARG A 236 -10.82 -1.91 16.28
C ARG A 236 -10.67 -1.33 17.69
N TYR A 237 -11.55 -0.41 18.05
CA TYR A 237 -11.74 0.03 19.43
C TYR A 237 -12.88 -0.74 20.10
N ASN A 238 -13.11 -0.49 21.39
CA ASN A 238 -14.16 -1.18 22.14
C ASN A 238 -15.57 -0.94 21.56
N ASP A 239 -15.79 0.13 20.78
CA ASP A 239 -17.06 0.40 20.11
C ASP A 239 -17.15 -0.34 18.76
N TYR A 240 -18.22 -1.13 18.60
CA TYR A 240 -18.50 -2.07 17.50
C TYR A 240 -18.50 -1.49 16.07
N LYS A 241 -18.34 -0.16 15.90
CA LYS A 241 -18.31 0.51 14.59
C LYS A 241 -17.19 1.53 14.47
N SER A 242 -16.14 1.41 15.28
CA SER A 242 -15.00 2.32 15.23
C SER A 242 -13.69 1.56 15.10
N GLY A 243 -12.83 2.08 14.23
CA GLY A 243 -11.51 1.55 14.00
C GLY A 243 -10.61 2.60 13.38
N GLU A 244 -9.35 2.24 13.29
CA GLU A 244 -8.28 3.04 12.70
C GLU A 244 -7.51 2.18 11.71
N LEU A 245 -6.86 2.83 10.76
CA LEU A 245 -6.01 2.17 9.76
C LEU A 245 -4.57 2.64 9.94
N SER A 246 -3.67 1.70 10.20
CA SER A 246 -2.26 1.98 10.42
C SER A 246 -1.39 1.37 9.33
N PHE A 247 -0.37 2.14 8.92
CA PHE A 247 0.61 1.77 7.91
C PHE A 247 1.97 1.63 8.59
N PHE A 248 2.48 0.41 8.63
CA PHE A 248 3.75 0.07 9.25
C PHE A 248 4.82 -0.22 8.22
N VAL A 249 6.04 0.20 8.53
CA VAL A 249 7.26 -0.17 7.82
C VAL A 249 8.29 -0.68 8.82
N PHE A 250 9.17 -1.56 8.37
CA PHE A 250 10.28 -2.04 9.19
C PHE A 250 11.58 -1.37 8.74
N ASN A 251 12.23 -0.65 9.66
CA ASN A 251 13.53 -0.04 9.45
C ASN A 251 14.55 -0.72 10.38
N ASN A 252 15.50 -1.47 9.81
CA ASN A 252 16.51 -2.21 10.57
C ASN A 252 15.92 -3.09 11.69
N SER A 253 14.86 -3.85 11.36
CA SER A 253 14.09 -4.70 12.29
C SER A 253 13.26 -3.96 13.35
N ARG A 254 13.24 -2.62 13.33
CA ARG A 254 12.32 -1.83 14.15
C ARG A 254 11.04 -1.56 13.38
N GLU A 255 9.91 -1.91 13.97
CA GLU A 255 8.60 -1.51 13.48
C GLU A 255 8.40 0.00 13.68
N VAL A 256 7.94 0.68 12.63
CA VAL A 256 7.65 2.11 12.62
C VAL A 256 6.24 2.31 12.06
N GLU A 257 5.36 2.92 12.85
CA GLU A 257 4.08 3.42 12.36
C GLU A 257 4.35 4.69 11.54
N ALA A 258 4.37 4.54 10.22
CA ALA A 258 4.71 5.64 9.31
C ALA A 258 3.53 6.60 9.12
N MET A 259 2.32 6.05 9.05
CA MET A 259 1.09 6.80 8.88
C MET A 259 -0.06 6.11 9.61
N LYS A 260 -0.97 6.92 10.14
CA LYS A 260 -2.18 6.45 10.82
C LYS A 260 -3.38 7.29 10.40
N ILE A 261 -4.48 6.61 10.07
CA ILE A 261 -5.80 7.22 9.90
C ILE A 261 -6.61 6.90 11.15
N PHE A 262 -6.94 7.92 11.92
CA PHE A 262 -7.68 7.81 13.17
C PHE A 262 -9.18 7.62 12.92
N ARG A 263 -9.90 7.17 13.94
CA ARG A 263 -11.35 6.90 13.88
C ARG A 263 -12.22 8.11 13.53
N ASP A 264 -11.72 9.32 13.75
CA ASP A 264 -12.37 10.59 13.40
C ASP A 264 -11.96 11.10 12.00
N GLY A 265 -11.22 10.30 11.23
CA GLY A 265 -10.78 10.62 9.87
C GLY A 265 -9.51 11.45 9.80
N LYS A 266 -8.91 11.83 10.94
CA LYS A 266 -7.63 12.56 10.96
C LYS A 266 -6.48 11.67 10.53
N ILE A 267 -5.41 12.30 10.03
CA ILE A 267 -4.22 11.64 9.53
C ILE A 267 -3.00 12.09 10.34
N GLY A 268 -2.27 11.14 10.91
CA GLY A 268 -0.94 11.36 11.48
C GLY A 268 0.13 10.78 10.56
N VAL A 269 1.17 11.55 10.26
CA VAL A 269 2.38 11.08 9.56
C VAL A 269 3.57 11.23 10.48
N ALA A 270 4.24 10.11 10.80
CA ALA A 270 5.32 10.06 11.78
C ALA A 270 4.96 10.67 13.16
N THR A 271 3.67 10.67 13.53
CA THR A 271 3.18 11.16 14.82
C THR A 271 1.96 10.34 15.25
N SER A 272 1.84 10.10 16.55
CA SER A 272 0.69 9.45 17.18
C SER A 272 -0.34 10.44 17.74
N THR A 273 -0.03 11.75 17.70
CA THR A 273 -0.90 12.82 18.22
C THR A 273 -1.19 13.84 17.13
N VAL A 274 -2.47 13.99 16.79
CA VAL A 274 -2.95 14.91 15.74
C VAL A 274 -3.47 16.24 16.29
N GLY A 275 -3.88 16.27 17.56
CA GLY A 275 -4.47 17.46 18.18
C GLY A 275 -5.72 17.94 17.43
N SER A 276 -5.79 19.25 17.17
CA SER A 276 -6.85 19.89 16.39
C SER A 276 -6.70 19.73 14.87
N HIS A 277 -5.56 19.24 14.38
CA HIS A 277 -5.25 19.19 12.95
C HIS A 277 -5.89 17.99 12.26
N THR A 278 -6.44 18.19 11.07
CA THR A 278 -6.88 17.09 10.20
C THR A 278 -5.69 16.28 9.68
N LEU A 279 -4.55 16.94 9.42
CA LEU A 279 -3.28 16.31 9.10
C LEU A 279 -2.21 16.85 10.05
N ALA A 280 -1.58 15.96 10.82
CA ALA A 280 -0.42 16.29 11.64
C ALA A 280 0.82 15.53 11.16
N VAL A 281 1.94 16.25 11.06
CA VAL A 281 3.22 15.68 10.64
C VAL A 281 4.22 15.87 11.78
N GLY A 282 4.83 14.78 12.26
CA GLY A 282 5.81 14.81 13.36
C GLY A 282 7.18 15.41 12.99
N GLY A 283 7.32 15.99 11.81
CA GLY A 283 8.57 16.54 11.26
C GLY A 283 8.30 17.58 10.18
N SER A 284 9.34 17.95 9.42
CA SER A 284 9.24 18.95 8.36
C SER A 284 8.55 18.41 7.09
N ILE A 285 7.80 19.26 6.41
CA ILE A 285 7.23 18.97 5.09
C ILE A 285 8.14 19.58 4.03
N GLY A 286 8.66 18.75 3.13
CA GLY A 286 9.34 19.22 1.92
C GLY A 286 8.34 19.44 0.79
N ALA A 287 8.29 20.65 0.23
CA ALA A 287 7.40 20.98 -0.89
C ALA A 287 8.13 21.85 -1.92
N ARG A 288 7.81 21.68 -3.21
CA ARG A 288 8.26 22.60 -4.27
C ARG A 288 7.41 23.86 -4.35
N SER A 289 6.13 23.75 -3.99
CA SER A 289 5.18 24.85 -3.94
C SER A 289 4.07 24.49 -2.94
N ILE A 290 3.62 25.49 -2.20
CA ILE A 290 2.47 25.43 -1.29
C ILE A 290 1.58 26.63 -1.62
N LYS A 291 0.30 26.37 -1.85
CA LYS A 291 -0.73 27.41 -1.94
C LYS A 291 -1.51 27.41 -0.64
N VAL A 292 -1.43 28.48 0.13
CA VAL A 292 -2.21 28.68 1.34
C VAL A 292 -3.44 29.50 0.97
N GLU A 293 -4.64 28.95 1.23
CA GLU A 293 -5.90 29.66 1.03
C GLU A 293 -6.34 30.26 2.36
N ALA A 294 -5.74 31.40 2.72
CA ALA A 294 -6.15 32.19 3.88
C ALA A 294 -7.33 33.11 3.51
N SER A 295 -8.30 33.25 4.41
CA SER A 295 -9.51 34.07 4.18
C SER A 295 -9.27 35.57 4.32
N ASP A 296 -8.28 35.97 5.12
CA ASP A 296 -8.10 37.34 5.58
C ASP A 296 -6.84 37.93 4.94
N TRP A 297 -6.94 38.28 3.66
CA TRP A 297 -5.87 38.95 2.93
C TRP A 297 -5.90 40.46 3.20
N SER A 298 -4.76 41.02 3.60
CA SER A 298 -4.64 42.45 3.93
C SER A 298 -4.45 43.27 2.65
N ASP A 299 -5.53 43.83 2.09
CA ASP A 299 -5.51 44.77 0.95
C ASP A 299 -6.35 46.02 1.24
N PHE A 300 -6.11 46.65 2.39
CA PHE A 300 -6.88 47.82 2.85
C PHE A 300 -6.02 49.01 3.27
N VAL A 301 -4.69 48.87 3.33
CA VAL A 301 -3.78 49.96 3.76
C VAL A 301 -3.80 51.14 2.78
N PHE A 302 -4.10 50.88 1.50
CA PHE A 302 -4.20 51.89 0.46
C PHE A 302 -5.61 52.48 0.28
N GLU A 303 -6.59 52.02 1.05
CA GLU A 303 -7.96 52.55 0.97
C GLU A 303 -8.06 53.98 1.53
N GLU A 304 -8.98 54.76 0.96
CA GLU A 304 -9.24 56.12 1.41
C GLU A 304 -9.84 56.10 2.83
N GLY A 305 -9.14 56.69 3.80
CA GLY A 305 -9.54 56.70 5.20
C GLY A 305 -8.81 55.71 6.09
N TYR A 306 -7.80 54.98 5.59
CA TYR A 306 -6.90 54.21 6.45
C TYR A 306 -6.16 55.13 7.43
N ASP A 307 -6.34 54.87 8.72
CA ASP A 307 -5.66 55.61 9.79
C ASP A 307 -4.23 55.09 9.95
N LEU A 308 -3.32 55.65 9.15
CA LEU A 308 -1.90 55.33 9.21
C LEU A 308 -1.32 55.88 10.52
N PRO A 309 -0.81 55.01 11.43
CA PRO A 309 -0.20 55.47 12.67
C PRO A 309 0.93 56.47 12.40
N SER A 310 1.24 57.33 13.35
CA SER A 310 2.46 58.14 13.24
C SER A 310 3.70 57.31 13.63
N LEU A 311 4.86 57.63 13.05
CA LEU A 311 6.12 56.96 13.44
C LEU A 311 6.44 57.12 14.95
N GLY A 312 5.96 58.18 15.60
CA GLY A 312 6.09 58.36 17.03
C GLY A 312 5.23 57.39 17.85
N GLU A 313 3.99 57.11 17.39
CA GLU A 313 3.13 56.09 17.99
C GLU A 313 3.70 54.68 17.79
N VAL A 314 4.22 54.39 16.59
CA VAL A 314 4.92 53.13 16.31
C VAL A 314 6.14 52.95 17.22
N GLU A 315 6.97 53.99 17.38
CA GLU A 315 8.13 53.94 18.29
C GLU A 315 7.70 53.71 19.75
N ALA A 316 6.66 54.41 20.21
CA ALA A 316 6.13 54.24 21.55
C ALA A 316 5.61 52.81 21.77
N HIS A 317 4.92 52.22 20.79
CA HIS A 317 4.45 50.84 20.85
C HIS A 317 5.62 49.86 20.93
N ILE A 318 6.63 50.01 20.07
CA ILE A 318 7.82 49.14 20.08
C ILE A 318 8.54 49.23 21.44
N LYS A 319 8.69 50.44 22.00
CA LYS A 319 9.29 50.61 23.34
C LYS A 319 8.47 49.95 24.44
N ALA A 320 7.15 49.96 24.33
CA ALA A 320 6.25 49.40 25.35
C ALA A 320 6.08 47.88 25.24
N LYS A 321 6.08 47.32 24.03
CA LYS A 321 5.71 45.92 23.73
C LYS A 321 6.86 45.08 23.19
N GLY A 322 7.90 45.70 22.64
CA GLY A 322 9.07 45.00 22.08
C GLY A 322 8.87 44.40 20.69
N HIS A 323 7.73 44.63 20.04
CA HIS A 323 7.40 44.13 18.70
C HIS A 323 6.48 45.13 17.97
N LEU A 324 6.25 44.90 16.67
CA LEU A 324 5.34 45.72 15.86
C LEU A 324 3.89 45.38 16.18
N GLU A 325 3.00 46.37 16.04
CA GLU A 325 1.58 46.17 16.22
C GLU A 325 1.03 45.10 15.26
N HIS A 326 0.11 44.25 15.76
CA HIS A 326 -0.51 43.10 15.09
C HIS A 326 0.42 41.91 14.78
N ILE A 327 1.74 42.08 14.88
CA ILE A 327 2.71 40.99 14.76
C ILE A 327 2.81 40.30 16.14
N PRO A 328 2.72 38.97 16.23
CA PRO A 328 2.88 38.28 17.50
C PRO A 328 4.30 38.47 18.06
N SER A 329 4.41 38.49 19.39
CA SER A 329 5.69 38.48 20.09
C SER A 329 6.42 37.14 19.92
N ALA A 330 7.73 37.12 20.15
CA ALA A 330 8.52 35.90 20.08
C ALA A 330 8.02 34.80 21.04
N GLU A 331 7.56 35.19 22.24
CA GLU A 331 7.01 34.27 23.23
C GLU A 331 5.69 33.62 22.76
N GLU A 332 4.82 34.39 22.09
CA GLU A 332 3.58 33.86 21.51
C GLU A 332 3.87 32.89 20.36
N VAL A 333 4.84 33.22 19.49
CA VAL A 333 5.25 32.37 18.37
C VAL A 333 5.87 31.05 18.85
N GLU A 334 6.70 31.09 19.90
CA GLU A 334 7.32 29.88 20.46
C GLU A 334 6.28 28.95 21.10
N LYS A 335 5.25 29.53 21.73
CA LYS A 335 4.22 28.77 22.44
C LYS A 335 3.14 28.21 21.50
N ASP A 336 2.61 29.05 20.63
CA ASP A 336 1.37 28.76 19.87
C ASP A 336 1.64 28.56 18.36
N GLY A 337 2.86 28.84 17.89
CA GLY A 337 3.22 28.81 16.47
C GLY A 337 2.65 30.00 15.69
N VAL A 338 2.69 29.92 14.36
CA VAL A 338 2.08 30.93 13.46
C VAL A 338 1.30 30.25 12.35
N ASP A 339 0.14 30.82 12.03
CA ASP A 339 -0.53 30.54 10.76
C ASP A 339 0.23 31.26 9.64
N LEU A 340 0.74 30.49 8.67
CA LEU A 340 1.57 31.02 7.59
C LEU A 340 0.85 32.09 6.76
N GLY A 341 -0.43 31.85 6.42
CA GLY A 341 -1.20 32.77 5.60
C GLY A 341 -1.55 34.06 6.34
N ALA A 342 -1.96 33.95 7.61
CA ALA A 342 -2.24 35.13 8.43
C ALA A 342 -0.97 35.95 8.73
N MET A 343 0.18 35.28 8.91
CA MET A 343 1.45 35.95 9.13
C MET A 343 1.92 36.69 7.87
N ASP A 344 1.83 36.05 6.70
CA ASP A 344 2.15 36.69 5.42
C ASP A 344 1.25 37.91 5.15
N ALA A 345 -0.04 37.82 5.45
CA ALA A 345 -0.96 38.96 5.34
C ALA A 345 -0.59 40.11 6.28
N LYS A 346 -0.22 39.83 7.53
CA LYS A 346 0.25 40.85 8.49
C LYS A 346 1.57 41.48 8.06
N LEU A 347 2.50 40.69 7.52
CA LEU A 347 3.77 41.20 6.99
C LEU A 347 3.53 42.11 5.78
N LEU A 348 2.62 41.72 4.87
CA LEU A 348 2.24 42.54 3.74
C LEU A 348 1.70 43.90 4.19
N ARG A 349 0.77 43.92 5.17
CA ARG A 349 0.28 45.17 5.78
C ARG A 349 1.42 46.10 6.22
N LYS A 350 2.45 45.56 6.87
CA LYS A 350 3.59 46.36 7.35
C LYS A 350 4.49 46.85 6.21
N ILE A 351 4.62 46.07 5.15
CA ILE A 351 5.31 46.53 3.92
C ILE A 351 4.54 47.69 3.28
N GLU A 352 3.21 47.64 3.24
CA GLU A 352 2.37 48.71 2.70
C GLU A 352 2.45 49.99 3.55
N GLU A 353 2.34 49.89 4.88
CA GLU A 353 2.53 51.01 5.81
C GLU A 353 3.92 51.65 5.64
N LEU A 354 4.98 50.83 5.57
CA LEU A 354 6.35 51.30 5.30
C LEU A 354 6.45 52.03 3.95
N THR A 355 5.73 51.55 2.94
CA THR A 355 5.68 52.19 1.62
C THR A 355 5.03 53.58 1.70
N LEU A 356 3.95 53.75 2.49
CA LEU A 356 3.33 55.06 2.72
C LEU A 356 4.26 56.04 3.44
N TYR A 357 4.96 55.60 4.49
CA TYR A 357 5.95 56.45 5.17
C TYR A 357 7.10 56.85 4.24
N ALA A 358 7.57 55.94 3.39
CA ALA A 358 8.64 56.23 2.43
C ALA A 358 8.20 57.29 1.41
N ILE A 359 6.96 57.21 0.90
CA ILE A 359 6.38 58.23 0.01
C ILE A 359 6.28 59.59 0.72
N GLU A 360 5.84 59.61 1.98
CA GLU A 360 5.77 60.85 2.77
C GLU A 360 7.16 61.44 3.02
N GLN A 361 8.15 60.60 3.32
CA GLN A 361 9.53 61.00 3.54
C GLN A 361 10.14 61.61 2.27
N GLU A 362 9.92 61.01 1.11
CA GLU A 362 10.38 61.54 -0.18
C GLU A 362 9.77 62.93 -0.46
N LYS A 363 8.47 63.10 -0.21
CA LYS A 363 7.83 64.42 -0.34
C LYS A 363 8.47 65.47 0.56
N LYS A 364 8.82 65.10 1.81
CA LYS A 364 9.51 66.00 2.75
C LYS A 364 10.92 66.34 2.26
N LEU A 365 11.67 65.37 1.75
CA LEU A 365 13.02 65.59 1.20
C LEU A 365 12.99 66.55 0.01
N VAL A 366 12.09 66.35 -0.96
CA VAL A 366 11.92 67.24 -2.10
C VAL A 366 11.55 68.66 -1.66
N ALA A 367 10.66 68.81 -0.67
CA ALA A 367 10.29 70.11 -0.12
C ALA A 367 11.46 70.80 0.59
N GLN A 368 12.27 70.03 1.32
CA GLN A 368 13.48 70.52 1.98
C GLN A 368 14.53 70.95 0.94
N ASP A 369 14.77 70.17 -0.11
CA ASP A 369 15.71 70.51 -1.18
C ASP A 369 15.29 71.77 -1.96
N SER A 370 13.99 71.94 -2.21
CA SER A 370 13.45 73.17 -2.79
C SER A 370 13.73 74.38 -1.88
N THR A 371 13.52 74.21 -0.57
CA THR A 371 13.79 75.25 0.43
C THR A 371 15.27 75.58 0.53
N ILE A 372 16.14 74.56 0.58
CA ILE A 372 17.60 74.72 0.59
C ILE A 372 18.07 75.43 -0.68
N SER A 373 17.50 75.11 -1.84
CA SER A 373 17.82 75.76 -3.11
C SER A 373 17.45 77.24 -3.09
N LYS A 374 16.27 77.60 -2.55
CA LYS A 374 15.86 79.01 -2.37
C LYS A 374 16.80 79.76 -1.43
N LEU A 375 17.10 79.18 -0.26
CA LEU A 375 18.01 79.77 0.73
C LEU A 375 19.44 79.96 0.17
N ARG A 376 19.91 79.07 -0.71
CA ARG A 376 21.21 79.22 -1.39
C ARG A 376 21.23 80.41 -2.34
N VAL A 377 20.15 80.61 -3.11
CA VAL A 377 20.02 81.77 -4.00
C VAL A 377 19.96 83.07 -3.20
N GLU A 378 19.14 83.12 -2.15
CA GLU A 378 19.06 84.30 -1.27
C GLU A 378 20.41 84.63 -0.61
N ASN A 379 21.12 83.62 -0.09
CA ASN A 379 22.46 83.82 0.46
C ASN A 379 23.46 84.34 -0.57
N ALA A 380 23.38 83.89 -1.83
CA ALA A 380 24.24 84.40 -2.90
C ALA A 380 23.95 85.88 -3.20
N THR A 381 22.66 86.27 -3.24
CA THR A 381 22.25 87.68 -3.42
C THR A 381 22.70 88.55 -2.25
N VAL A 382 22.57 88.06 -1.01
CA VAL A 382 23.03 88.79 0.18
C VAL A 382 24.55 89.01 0.14
N ARG A 383 25.33 88.01 -0.29
CA ARG A 383 26.79 88.16 -0.47
C ARG A 383 27.15 89.19 -1.54
N ASP A 384 26.50 89.16 -2.70
CA ASP A 384 26.72 90.16 -3.76
C ASP A 384 26.37 91.59 -3.28
N ASN A 385 25.26 91.72 -2.54
CA ASN A 385 24.88 92.99 -1.92
C ASN A 385 25.92 93.45 -0.89
N ALA A 386 26.46 92.56 -0.07
CA ALA A 386 27.53 92.90 0.88
C ALA A 386 28.80 93.39 0.17
N GLU A 387 29.19 92.76 -0.94
CA GLU A 387 30.32 93.23 -1.75
C GLU A 387 30.06 94.62 -2.37
N LYS A 388 28.84 94.88 -2.86
CA LYS A 388 28.45 96.20 -3.36
C LYS A 388 28.54 97.25 -2.26
N VAL A 389 28.09 96.94 -1.04
CA VAL A 389 28.20 97.84 0.11
C VAL A 389 29.67 98.15 0.41
N ILE A 390 30.55 97.14 0.47
CA ILE A 390 31.99 97.34 0.69
C ILE A 390 32.60 98.27 -0.39
N ARG A 391 32.22 98.07 -1.66
CA ARG A 391 32.68 98.94 -2.77
C ARG A 391 32.19 100.38 -2.60
N LEU A 392 30.91 100.57 -2.30
CA LEU A 392 30.32 101.88 -2.06
C LEU A 392 30.96 102.58 -0.84
N GLU A 393 31.23 101.86 0.24
CA GLU A 393 31.94 102.41 1.40
C GLU A 393 33.36 102.88 1.05
N ALA A 394 34.08 102.14 0.21
CA ALA A 394 35.39 102.53 -0.28
C ALA A 394 35.33 103.81 -1.15
N GLU A 395 34.35 103.92 -2.03
CA GLU A 395 34.10 105.12 -2.84
C GLU A 395 33.71 106.33 -1.98
N VAL A 396 32.83 106.15 -1.00
CA VAL A 396 32.46 107.23 -0.05
C VAL A 396 33.68 107.70 0.73
N LYS A 397 34.57 106.77 1.12
CA LYS A 397 35.82 107.12 1.83
C LYS A 397 36.79 107.89 0.95
N SER A 398 36.93 107.55 -0.33
CA SER A 398 37.79 108.29 -1.26
C SER A 398 37.24 109.69 -1.55
N LEU A 399 35.92 109.82 -1.74
CA LEU A 399 35.24 111.11 -1.89
C LEU A 399 35.43 111.99 -0.65
N ARG A 400 35.29 111.44 0.56
CA ARG A 400 35.55 112.18 1.81
C ARG A 400 36.99 112.72 1.87
N ARG A 401 37.99 111.93 1.43
CA ARG A 401 39.39 112.38 1.37
C ARG A 401 39.58 113.53 0.37
N LEU A 402 39.01 113.42 -0.82
CA LEU A 402 39.02 114.48 -1.85
C LEU A 402 38.37 115.78 -1.35
N VAL A 403 37.23 115.69 -0.65
CA VAL A 403 36.57 116.86 -0.07
C VAL A 403 37.45 117.52 1.00
N LEU A 404 38.15 116.73 1.83
CA LEU A 404 39.11 117.24 2.81
C LEU A 404 40.25 118.01 2.13
N GLU A 405 40.90 117.42 1.11
CA GLU A 405 41.97 118.06 0.34
C GLU A 405 41.52 119.36 -0.35
N ILE A 406 40.29 119.41 -0.86
CA ILE A 406 39.73 120.62 -1.46
C ILE A 406 39.43 121.69 -0.39
N SER A 407 38.99 121.29 0.80
CA SER A 407 38.76 122.22 1.91
C SER A 407 40.06 122.84 2.43
N GLU A 408 41.14 122.07 2.48
CA GLU A 408 42.48 122.55 2.88
C GLU A 408 43.05 123.53 1.84
N ARG A 409 42.84 123.30 0.54
CA ARG A 409 43.27 124.22 -0.54
C ARG A 409 42.50 125.54 -0.64
N LYS A 410 41.37 125.68 0.05
CA LYS A 410 40.56 126.92 0.07
C LYS A 410 40.70 127.70 1.39
N GLY A 411 41.51 127.22 2.33
CA GLY A 411 41.75 127.83 3.64
C GLY A 411 42.98 128.74 3.73
N ASP A 412 43.79 128.82 2.67
CA ASP A 412 44.83 129.83 2.43
C ASP A 412 44.34 130.84 1.37
#